data_AF-A0A6P8RHX2-F1
#
_entry.id   AF-A0A6P8RHX2-F1
#
_cell.length_a   1.000
_cell.length_b   1.000
_cell.length_c   1.000
_cell.angle_alpha   90.00
_cell.angle_beta   90.00
_cell.angle_gamma   90.00
#
_symmetry.space_group_name_H-M   'P 1'
#
loop_
_entity.id
_entity.type
_entity.pdbx_description
1 polymer ?
#
loop_
_entity_poly.entity_id
_entity_poly.type
_entity_poly.pdbx_seq_one_letter_code
_entity_poly.pdbx_strand_id
1 'polypeptide(L)'
;MGEKNNYQINASLAITTKRYLQIHSTNSSRVNSVTQDENLGKMSAPNPPGHNWSRKVEREEQEEEEDPLDQMIFRSGCAAFHYALQECMSEQRDWRKCQQQVQLFKDCMQEQQKQRMQELQRQKQKQTDS
;
A
#
# COMPACT_ATOMS: atom_id res chain seq x y z
N MET A 1 20.73 -34.56 -36.97
CA MET A 1 22.04 -34.62 -36.29
C MET A 1 22.42 -33.21 -35.92
N GLY A 2 22.40 -32.89 -34.64
CA GLY A 2 22.63 -31.53 -34.14
C GLY A 2 23.22 -31.59 -32.73
N GLU A 3 24.38 -32.20 -32.61
CA GLU A 3 25.18 -32.20 -31.39
C GLU A 3 25.82 -30.82 -31.23
N LYS A 4 25.08 -29.88 -30.64
CA LYS A 4 25.68 -28.63 -30.16
C LYS A 4 26.37 -28.93 -28.82
N ASN A 5 27.68 -29.01 -28.94
CA ASN A 5 28.70 -29.32 -27.93
C ASN A 5 28.43 -28.74 -26.54
N ASN A 6 28.45 -29.63 -25.54
CA ASN A 6 28.30 -29.37 -24.10
C ASN A 6 29.25 -28.27 -23.55
N TYR A 7 30.37 -28.01 -24.25
CA TYR A 7 31.35 -26.98 -23.90
C TYR A 7 30.79 -25.54 -23.97
N GLN A 8 29.77 -25.28 -24.79
CA GLN A 8 29.15 -23.95 -24.90
C GLN A 8 28.13 -23.64 -23.80
N ILE A 9 27.53 -24.67 -23.19
CA ILE A 9 26.56 -24.50 -22.09
C ILE A 9 27.30 -24.12 -20.79
N ASN A 10 28.47 -24.71 -20.55
CA ASN A 10 29.26 -24.46 -19.34
C ASN A 10 29.88 -23.04 -19.31
N ALA A 11 30.23 -22.47 -20.47
CA ALA A 11 30.75 -21.11 -20.58
C ALA A 11 29.69 -20.05 -20.23
N SER A 12 28.43 -20.24 -20.64
CA SER A 12 27.31 -19.34 -20.30
C SER A 12 26.93 -19.40 -18.82
N LEU A 13 27.08 -20.55 -18.16
CA LEU A 13 26.82 -20.68 -16.73
C LEU A 13 27.86 -19.90 -15.89
N ALA A 14 29.15 -19.98 -16.25
CA ALA A 14 30.23 -19.29 -15.53
C ALA A 14 30.18 -17.75 -15.65
N ILE A 15 29.68 -17.22 -16.77
CA ILE A 15 29.49 -15.77 -16.98
C ILE A 15 28.36 -15.24 -16.08
N THR A 16 27.30 -16.02 -15.91
CA THR A 16 26.12 -15.62 -15.12
C THR A 16 26.43 -15.60 -13.62
N THR A 17 27.22 -16.53 -13.09
CA THR A 17 27.60 -16.53 -11.67
C THR A 17 28.56 -15.41 -11.30
N LYS A 18 29.48 -15.01 -12.21
CA LYS A 18 30.35 -13.84 -11.98
C LYS A 18 29.59 -12.52 -11.96
N ARG A 19 28.52 -12.38 -12.76
CA ARG A 19 27.64 -11.19 -12.72
C ARG A 19 26.80 -11.13 -11.43
N TYR A 20 26.36 -12.27 -10.90
CA TYR A 20 25.55 -12.32 -9.68
C TYR A 20 26.31 -11.85 -8.44
N LEU A 21 27.62 -12.13 -8.35
CA LEU A 21 28.45 -11.77 -7.18
C LEU A 21 29.00 -10.33 -7.21
N GLN A 22 28.92 -9.60 -8.34
CA GLN A 22 29.38 -8.20 -8.43
C GLN A 22 28.33 -7.18 -7.95
N ILE A 23 27.04 -7.55 -7.91
CA ILE A 23 25.93 -6.59 -7.64
C ILE A 23 25.82 -6.23 -6.15
N HIS A 24 26.40 -7.01 -5.23
CA HIS A 24 26.22 -6.82 -3.78
C HIS A 24 27.36 -6.06 -3.06
N SER A 25 28.37 -5.52 -3.75
CA SER A 25 29.61 -5.04 -3.11
C SER A 25 29.92 -3.53 -3.18
N THR A 26 29.08 -2.65 -3.71
CA THR A 26 29.43 -1.20 -3.76
C THR A 26 28.32 -0.31 -3.25
N ASN A 27 28.19 -0.23 -1.93
CA ASN A 27 27.75 0.99 -1.25
C ASN A 27 28.82 1.39 -0.25
N SER A 28 29.88 2.02 -0.75
CA SER A 28 30.87 2.72 0.07
C SER A 28 30.97 4.16 -0.41
N SER A 29 30.62 5.06 0.51
CA SER A 29 31.10 6.44 0.62
C SER A 29 30.50 7.49 -0.32
N ARG A 30 29.44 8.17 0.14
CA ARG A 30 29.37 9.64 0.09
C ARG A 30 28.36 10.20 1.08
N VAL A 31 28.77 10.34 2.34
CA VAL A 31 28.12 11.30 3.25
C VAL A 31 28.62 12.69 2.86
N ASN A 32 27.73 13.56 2.39
CA ASN A 32 28.04 14.97 2.26
C ASN A 32 27.89 15.62 3.64
N SER A 33 29.01 16.13 4.15
CA SER A 33 29.10 17.03 5.30
C SER A 33 28.29 18.30 5.00
N VAL A 34 27.10 18.43 5.59
CA VAL A 34 26.43 19.73 5.74
C VAL A 34 27.18 20.47 6.84
N THR A 35 27.77 21.60 6.47
CA THR A 35 28.44 22.54 7.36
C THR A 35 27.49 22.97 8.47
N GLN A 36 27.97 22.87 9.71
CA GLN A 36 27.35 23.43 10.90
C GLN A 36 27.38 24.95 10.79
N ASP A 37 26.23 25.56 10.56
CA ASP A 37 26.02 26.97 10.86
C ASP A 37 25.63 27.07 12.33
N GLU A 38 26.49 27.68 13.14
CA GLU A 38 26.20 28.04 14.52
C GLU A 38 25.08 29.09 14.55
N ASN A 39 23.84 28.65 14.67
CA ASN A 39 22.78 29.50 15.20
C ASN A 39 21.86 28.69 16.11
N LEU A 40 22.26 28.62 17.37
CA LEU A 40 21.56 27.99 18.48
C LEU A 40 20.31 28.81 18.86
N GLY A 41 19.28 28.76 18.00
CA GLY A 41 17.92 29.17 18.32
C GLY A 41 17.20 28.02 19.04
N LYS A 42 17.21 28.04 20.37
CA LYS A 42 16.52 27.05 21.21
C LYS A 42 15.01 27.19 21.06
N MET A 43 14.37 26.32 20.27
CA MET A 43 12.95 26.01 20.41
C MET A 43 12.84 24.54 20.78
N SER A 44 12.58 24.28 22.06
CA SER A 44 12.26 22.93 22.54
C SER A 44 10.89 22.55 21.97
N ALA A 45 10.89 21.72 20.93
CA ALA A 45 9.65 21.09 20.46
C ALA A 45 9.15 20.12 21.54
N PRO A 46 7.85 20.14 21.89
CA PRO A 46 7.27 19.10 22.74
C PRO A 46 7.44 17.74 22.06
N ASN A 47 8.06 16.80 22.77
CA ASN A 47 8.25 15.43 22.32
C ASN A 47 6.85 14.78 22.12
N PRO A 48 6.47 14.31 20.91
CA PRO A 48 5.18 13.68 20.73
C PRO A 48 5.11 12.39 21.57
N PRO A 49 3.95 12.09 22.20
CA PRO A 49 3.78 10.83 22.93
C PRO A 49 4.08 9.67 21.99
N GLY A 50 5.11 8.86 22.31
CA GLY A 50 5.47 7.71 21.51
C GLY A 50 4.30 6.73 21.42
N HIS A 51 3.84 6.43 20.21
CA HIS A 51 2.87 5.37 19.99
C HIS A 51 3.52 4.03 20.36
N ASN A 52 2.98 3.36 21.37
CA ASN A 52 3.44 2.05 21.79
C ASN A 52 2.99 0.99 20.77
N TRP A 53 3.91 0.55 19.90
CA TRP A 53 3.67 -0.54 18.93
C TRP A 53 3.52 -1.91 19.58
N SER A 54 3.68 -2.02 20.89
CA SER A 54 3.51 -3.26 21.65
C SER A 54 2.03 -3.50 21.95
N ARG A 55 1.22 -3.75 20.92
CA ARG A 55 -0.08 -4.38 21.12
C ARG A 55 0.18 -5.85 21.44
N LYS A 56 0.00 -6.21 22.70
CA LYS A 56 0.08 -7.58 23.21
C LYS A 56 -0.99 -8.41 22.51
N VAL A 57 -0.59 -9.30 21.60
CA VAL A 57 -1.49 -10.29 20.99
C VAL A 57 -1.71 -11.37 22.03
N GLU A 58 -2.72 -11.19 22.87
CA GLU A 58 -3.23 -12.27 23.72
C GLU A 58 -3.92 -13.27 22.79
N ARG A 59 -3.31 -14.46 22.73
CA ARG A 59 -3.71 -15.61 21.95
C ARG A 59 -4.94 -16.23 22.62
N GLU A 60 -6.12 -15.91 22.12
CA GLU A 60 -7.34 -16.70 22.30
C GLU A 60 -8.10 -16.60 21.00
N GLU A 61 -8.16 -17.72 20.26
CA GLU A 61 -9.07 -18.02 19.14
C GLU A 61 -9.65 -16.80 18.41
N GLN A 62 -8.75 -16.07 17.75
CA GLN A 62 -9.05 -14.84 17.03
C GLN A 62 -9.81 -15.22 15.76
N GLU A 63 -11.13 -15.02 15.75
CA GLU A 63 -11.79 -14.60 14.51
C GLU A 63 -10.87 -13.56 13.87
N GLU A 64 -10.41 -13.82 12.64
CA GLU A 64 -9.64 -12.84 11.87
C GLU A 64 -10.42 -11.52 11.94
N GLU A 65 -9.95 -10.56 12.75
CA GLU A 65 -10.63 -9.29 12.96
C GLU A 65 -10.57 -8.57 11.61
N GLU A 66 -11.63 -8.70 10.80
CA GLU A 66 -11.72 -8.05 9.50
C GLU A 66 -11.48 -6.55 9.70
N ASP A 67 -10.59 -5.98 8.89
CA ASP A 67 -10.23 -4.58 9.04
C ASP A 67 -11.49 -3.71 8.97
N PRO A 68 -11.69 -2.75 9.89
CA PRO A 68 -12.87 -1.89 9.89
C PRO A 68 -13.11 -1.16 8.56
N LEU A 69 -12.06 -0.87 7.78
CA LEU A 69 -12.17 -0.30 6.45
C LEU A 69 -12.79 -1.29 5.47
N ASP A 70 -12.33 -2.54 5.50
CA ASP A 70 -12.83 -3.61 4.63
C ASP A 70 -14.30 -3.92 4.93
N GLN A 71 -14.67 -3.97 6.22
CA GLN A 71 -16.08 -4.08 6.63
C GLN A 71 -16.94 -2.92 6.10
N MET A 72 -16.42 -1.68 6.17
CA MET A 72 -17.12 -0.51 5.66
C MET A 72 -17.30 -0.59 4.13
N ILE A 73 -16.28 -1.03 3.41
CA ILE A 73 -16.29 -1.20 1.95
C ILE A 73 -17.25 -2.34 1.53
N PHE A 74 -17.31 -3.42 2.31
CA PHE A 74 -18.27 -4.50 2.08
C PHE A 74 -19.71 -4.00 2.24
N ARG A 75 -19.99 -3.29 3.34
CA ARG A 75 -21.32 -2.72 3.62
C ARG A 75 -21.72 -1.61 2.66
N SER A 76 -20.77 -0.98 1.96
CA SER A 76 -21.06 0.03 0.94
C SER A 76 -21.48 -0.59 -0.41
N GLY A 77 -21.25 -1.89 -0.61
CA GLY A 77 -21.48 -2.55 -1.91
C GLY A 77 -20.39 -2.27 -2.95
N CYS A 78 -19.32 -1.54 -2.59
CA CYS A 78 -18.23 -1.18 -3.50
C CYS A 78 -17.03 -2.14 -3.45
N ALA A 79 -17.16 -3.28 -2.76
CA ALA A 79 -16.08 -4.25 -2.58
C ALA A 79 -15.47 -4.76 -3.89
N ALA A 80 -16.28 -5.02 -4.92
CA ALA A 80 -15.77 -5.48 -6.22
C ALA A 80 -14.77 -4.48 -6.84
N PHE A 81 -15.06 -3.18 -6.78
CA PHE A 81 -14.17 -2.14 -7.29
C PHE A 81 -12.93 -1.96 -6.41
N HIS A 82 -13.07 -2.17 -5.10
CA HIS A 82 -11.94 -2.16 -4.18
C HIS A 82 -10.94 -3.29 -4.50
N TYR A 83 -11.42 -4.53 -4.66
CA TYR A 83 -10.57 -5.67 -4.99
C TYR A 83 -9.94 -5.53 -6.38
N ALA A 84 -10.67 -5.02 -7.38
CA ALA A 84 -10.12 -4.74 -8.70
C ALA A 84 -8.98 -3.69 -8.64
N LEU A 85 -9.09 -2.70 -7.76
CA LEU A 85 -8.03 -1.73 -7.54
C LEU A 85 -6.80 -2.38 -6.86
N GLN A 86 -7.02 -3.20 -5.82
CA GLN A 86 -5.94 -3.93 -5.16
C GLN A 86 -5.21 -4.85 -6.14
N GLU A 87 -5.95 -5.58 -6.98
CA GLU A 87 -5.40 -6.47 -8.01
C GLU A 87 -4.53 -5.68 -9.00
N CYS A 88 -5.03 -4.55 -9.53
CA CYS A 88 -4.22 -3.69 -10.40
C CYS A 88 -2.92 -3.23 -9.74
N MET A 89 -2.97 -2.78 -8.49
CA MET A 89 -1.77 -2.35 -7.77
C MET A 89 -0.79 -3.51 -7.55
N SER A 90 -1.31 -4.71 -7.29
CA SER A 90 -0.51 -5.93 -7.10
C SER A 90 0.25 -6.34 -8.37
N GLU A 91 -0.39 -6.21 -9.54
CA GLU A 91 0.17 -6.56 -10.84
C GLU A 91 1.11 -5.48 -11.38
N GLN A 92 0.66 -4.22 -11.39
CA GLN A 92 1.33 -3.14 -12.09
C GLN A 92 2.48 -2.52 -11.30
N ARG A 93 2.38 -2.53 -9.96
CA ARG A 93 3.32 -1.87 -9.02
C ARG A 93 3.58 -0.37 -9.29
N ASP A 94 2.79 0.25 -10.18
CA ASP A 94 2.78 1.67 -10.48
C ASP A 94 1.33 2.15 -10.45
N TRP A 95 0.98 2.90 -9.40
CA TRP A 95 -0.38 3.37 -9.17
C TRP A 95 -0.93 4.24 -10.32
N ARG A 96 -0.04 4.89 -11.09
CA ARG A 96 -0.46 5.73 -12.23
C ARG A 96 -1.11 4.92 -13.35
N LYS A 97 -0.81 3.62 -13.43
CA LYS A 97 -1.46 2.69 -14.37
C LYS A 97 -2.84 2.22 -13.90
N CYS A 98 -3.17 2.44 -12.62
CA CYS A 98 -4.43 2.01 -12.01
C CYS A 98 -5.47 3.14 -11.90
N GLN A 99 -5.29 4.25 -12.62
CA GLN A 99 -6.20 5.40 -12.56
C GLN A 99 -7.64 5.03 -12.86
N GLN A 100 -7.89 4.13 -13.81
CA GLN A 100 -9.25 3.70 -14.15
C GLN A 100 -9.95 3.02 -12.98
N GLN A 101 -9.26 2.07 -12.32
CA GLN A 101 -9.77 1.34 -11.16
C GLN A 101 -10.01 2.29 -9.98
N VAL A 102 -9.13 3.28 -9.78
CA VAL A 102 -9.32 4.32 -8.77
C VAL A 102 -10.58 5.14 -9.05
N GLN A 103 -10.82 5.56 -10.30
CA GLN A 103 -12.03 6.31 -10.64
C GLN A 103 -13.29 5.46 -10.41
N LEU A 104 -13.31 4.21 -10.86
CA LEU A 104 -14.46 3.32 -10.67
C LEU A 104 -14.80 3.12 -9.18
N PHE A 105 -13.78 2.90 -8.34
CA PHE A 105 -14.00 2.78 -6.89
C PHE A 105 -14.52 4.08 -6.29
N LYS A 106 -13.95 5.23 -6.69
CA LYS A 106 -14.38 6.55 -6.23
C LYS A 106 -15.83 6.84 -6.63
N ASP A 107 -16.20 6.57 -7.87
CA ASP A 107 -17.55 6.82 -8.39
C ASP A 107 -18.59 5.99 -7.63
N CYS A 108 -18.30 4.71 -7.37
CA CYS A 108 -19.16 3.85 -6.54
C CYS A 108 -19.37 4.44 -5.14
N MET A 109 -18.29 4.84 -4.46
CA MET A 109 -18.38 5.37 -3.09
C MET A 109 -19.13 6.71 -3.04
N GLN A 110 -18.95 7.57 -4.05
CA GLN A 110 -19.71 8.82 -4.16
C GLN A 110 -21.20 8.57 -4.37
N GLU A 111 -21.57 7.61 -5.21
CA GLU A 111 -22.97 7.26 -5.42
C GLU A 111 -23.59 6.69 -4.14
N GLN A 112 -22.89 5.80 -3.43
CA GLN A 112 -23.35 5.27 -2.15
C GLN A 112 -23.55 6.36 -1.10
N GLN A 113 -22.67 7.38 -1.08
CA GLN A 113 -22.82 8.51 -0.17
C GLN A 113 -24.07 9.34 -0.47
N LYS A 114 -24.37 9.58 -1.76
CA LYS A 114 -25.60 10.29 -2.17
C LYS A 114 -26.85 9.50 -1.78
N GLN A 115 -26.88 8.20 -2.05
CA GLN A 115 -28.01 7.33 -1.68
C GLN A 115 -28.27 7.35 -0.18
N ARG A 116 -27.22 7.24 0.64
CA ARG A 116 -27.33 7.35 2.10
C ARG A 116 -27.90 8.70 2.54
N MET A 117 -27.48 9.79 1.92
CA MET A 117 -27.99 11.13 2.23
C MET A 117 -29.48 11.27 1.89
N GLN A 118 -29.90 10.79 0.71
CA GLN A 118 -31.29 10.80 0.28
C GLN A 118 -32.18 9.96 1.21
N GLU A 119 -31.70 8.79 1.63
CA GLU A 119 -32.40 7.93 2.59
C GLU A 119 -32.64 8.66 3.92
N LEU A 120 -31.60 9.30 4.46
CA LEU A 120 -31.71 10.07 5.69
C LEU A 120 -32.69 11.25 5.56
N GLN A 121 -32.71 11.94 4.42
CA GLN A 121 -33.67 13.00 4.15
C GLN A 121 -35.10 12.46 4.12
N ARG A 122 -35.32 11.34 3.45
CA ARG A 122 -36.63 10.67 3.39
C ARG A 122 -37.11 10.23 4.77
N GLN A 123 -36.22 9.73 5.61
CA GLN A 123 -36.54 9.36 7.00
C GLN A 123 -36.92 10.59 7.84
N LYS A 124 -36.23 11.72 7.67
CA LYS A 124 -36.58 12.97 8.34
C LYS A 124 -37.96 13.49 7.92
N GLN A 125 -38.28 13.46 6.64
CA GLN A 125 -39.62 13.84 6.13
C GLN A 125 -40.73 12.99 6.77
N LYS A 126 -40.54 11.67 6.82
CA LYS A 126 -41.50 10.77 7.48
C LYS A 126 -41.70 11.06 8.97
N GLN A 127 -40.67 11.57 9.66
CA GLN A 127 -40.75 11.95 11.07
C GLN A 127 -41.42 13.31 11.28
N THR A 128 -41.29 14.24 10.32
CA THR A 128 -41.96 15.56 10.40
C THR A 128 -43.44 15.49 10.05
N ASP A 129 -43.85 14.47 9.30
CA ASP A 129 -45.23 14.27 8.84
C ASP A 129 -46.09 13.44 9.82
N SER A 130 -45.52 13.02 10.97
CA SER A 130 -46.19 12.23 12.02
C SER A 130 -46.35 13.01 13.31
#